data_AF-A0A9E5N627-F1
#
_entry.id   AF-A0A9E5N627-F1
#
_cell.length_a   1.000
_cell.length_b   1.000
_cell.length_c   1.000
_cell.angle_alpha   90.00
_cell.angle_beta   90.00
_cell.angle_gamma   90.00
#
_symmetry.space_group_name_H-M   'P 1'
#
loop_
_entity.id
_entity.type
_entity.pdbx_description
1 polymer ?
#
loop_
_entity_poly.entity_id
_entity_poly.type
_entity_poly.pdbx_seq_one_letter_code
_entity_poly.pdbx_strand_id
1 'polypeptide(L)' 'MTEVKIREDESIDAALRRFKRECERAGLMTEIKKREYYESPSVRRKRKAAEAKRKQRRRQLKLLNRFKRKR' A
#
# COMPACT_ATOMS: atom_id res chain seq x y z
N MET A 1 -3.44 1.93 -14.51
CA MET A 1 -4.37 3.04 -14.26
C MET A 1 -5.55 2.45 -13.49
N THR A 2 -6.03 3.09 -12.44
CA THR A 2 -7.15 2.58 -11.61
C THR A 2 -8.46 3.14 -12.13
N GLU A 3 -9.38 2.27 -12.54
CA GLU A 3 -10.71 2.65 -13.03
C GLU A 3 -11.78 2.23 -12.03
N VAL A 4 -12.70 3.14 -11.71
CA VAL A 4 -13.86 2.86 -10.85
C VAL A 4 -15.12 3.25 -11.61
N LYS A 5 -15.94 2.25 -11.93
CA LYS A 5 -17.26 2.48 -12.54
C LYS A 5 -18.27 2.83 -11.45
N ILE A 6 -18.95 3.96 -11.63
CA ILE A 6 -20.03 4.42 -10.75
C ILE A 6 -21.25 3.55 -11.03
N ARG A 7 -21.96 3.12 -9.97
CA ARG A 7 -23.23 2.38 -10.07
C ARG A 7 -24.39 3.37 -9.96
N GLU A 8 -25.53 3.03 -10.55
CA GLU A 8 -26.70 3.92 -10.64
C GLU A 8 -27.25 4.36 -9.27
N ASP A 9 -27.16 3.50 -8.25
CA ASP A 9 -27.63 3.78 -6.88
C ASP A 9 -26.56 4.38 -5.94
N GLU A 10 -25.40 4.80 -6.46
CA GLU A 10 -24.29 5.26 -5.63
C GLU A 10 -24.15 6.78 -5.59
N SER A 11 -24.02 7.35 -4.38
CA SER A 11 -23.65 8.75 -4.23
C SER A 11 -22.22 9.00 -4.73
N ILE A 12 -22.01 10.14 -5.39
CA ILE A 12 -20.71 10.56 -5.94
C ILE A 12 -19.61 10.51 -4.87
N ASP A 13 -19.91 10.91 -3.62
CA ASP A 13 -18.91 10.90 -2.54
C ASP A 13 -18.46 9.47 -2.18
N ALA A 14 -19.37 8.50 -2.24
CA ALA A 14 -19.03 7.09 -2.04
C ALA A 14 -18.12 6.56 -3.16
N ALA A 15 -18.40 6.91 -4.42
CA ALA A 15 -17.55 6.56 -5.55
C ALA A 15 -16.14 7.15 -5.42
N LEU A 16 -16.02 8.42 -5.02
CA LEU A 16 -14.73 9.08 -4.78
C LEU A 16 -13.92 8.41 -3.66
N ARG A 17 -14.57 8.00 -2.57
CA ARG A 17 -13.91 7.25 -1.49
C ARG A 17 -13.37 5.90 -1.97
N ARG A 18 -14.12 5.18 -2.81
CA ARG A 18 -13.65 3.91 -3.41
C ARG A 18 -12.48 4.15 -4.35
N PHE A 19 -12.56 5.18 -5.19
CA PHE A 19 -11.46 5.57 -6.07
C PHE A 19 -10.17 5.88 -5.30
N LYS A 20 -10.27 6.67 -4.21
CA LYS A 20 -9.13 6.95 -3.35
C LYS A 20 -8.51 5.68 -2.76
N ARG A 21 -9.33 4.74 -2.27
CA ARG A 21 -8.87 3.45 -1.75
C ARG A 21 -8.20 2.60 -2.83
N GLU A 22 -8.73 2.57 -4.05
CA GLU A 22 -8.11 1.85 -5.17
C GLU A 22 -6.77 2.47 -5.58
N CYS A 23 -6.66 3.80 -5.61
CA CYS A 23 -5.39 4.50 -5.83
C CYS A 23 -4.34 4.20 -4.74
N GLU A 24 -4.76 4.16 -3.48
CA GLU A 24 -3.90 3.78 -2.36
C GLU A 24 -3.48 2.31 -2.43
N ARG A 25 -4.40 1.41 -2.80
CA ARG A 25 -4.15 -0.03 -2.97
C ARG A 25 -3.20 -0.31 -4.13
N ALA A 26 -3.35 0.41 -5.23
CA ALA A 26 -2.43 0.36 -6.36
C ALA A 26 -1.04 0.91 -6.03
N GLY A 27 -0.89 1.59 -4.89
CA GLY A 27 0.40 2.14 -4.45
C GLY A 27 0.84 3.36 -5.26
N LEU A 28 -0.08 3.98 -5.99
CA LEU A 28 0.18 5.06 -6.96
C LEU A 28 0.87 6.26 -6.29
N MET A 29 0.41 6.64 -5.10
CA MET A 29 1.03 7.70 -4.27
C MET A 29 2.44 7.34 -3.79
N THR A 30 2.71 6.06 -3.54
CA THR A 30 4.05 5.61 -3.16
C THR A 30 4.99 5.63 -4.35
N GLU A 31 4.48 5.34 -5.54
CA GLU A 31 5.25 5.35 -6.77
C GLU A 31 5.62 6.77 -7.21
N ILE A 32 4.68 7.72 -7.11
CA ILE A 32 4.94 9.15 -7.35
C ILE A 32 6.12 9.63 -6.49
N LYS A 33 6.04 9.42 -5.16
CA LYS A 33 7.11 9.79 -4.22
C LYS A 33 8.45 9.11 -4.50
N LYS A 34 8.44 7.91 -5.08
CA LYS A 34 9.66 7.19 -5.46
C LYS A 34 10.30 7.73 -6.74
N ARG A 35 9.53 8.43 -7.58
CA ARG A 35 9.94 8.97 -8.89
C ARG A 35 10.19 10.48 -8.86
N GLU A 36 9.80 11.19 -7.80
CA GLU A 36 10.00 12.63 -7.63
C GLU A 36 11.47 13.07 -7.80
N TYR A 37 12.42 12.22 -7.43
CA TYR A 37 13.85 12.50 -7.60
C TYR A 37 14.60 11.24 -8.04
N TYR A 38 15.74 11.45 -8.70
CA TYR A 38 16.64 10.36 -9.05
C TYR A 38 17.24 9.75 -7.79
N GLU A 39 17.08 8.44 -7.65
CA GLU A 39 17.70 7.64 -6.60
C GLU A 39 18.72 6.71 -7.24
N SER A 40 19.96 6.74 -6.75
CA SER A 40 21.01 5.87 -7.28
C SER A 40 20.65 4.39 -7.10
N PRO A 41 21.07 3.49 -8.02
CA PRO A 41 20.68 2.08 -7.98
C PRO A 41 21.04 1.37 -6.66
N SER A 42 22.11 1.80 -5.99
CA SER A 42 22.53 1.27 -4.68
C SER A 42 21.52 1.64 -3.59
N VAL A 43 21.12 2.92 -3.52
CA VAL A 43 20.15 3.40 -2.53
C VAL A 43 18.78 2.75 -2.77
N ARG A 44 18.36 2.62 -4.03
CA ARG A 44 17.13 1.91 -4.40
C ARG A 44 17.12 0.44 -3.93
N ARG A 45 18.25 -0.28 -4.09
CA ARG A 45 18.44 -1.66 -3.59
C ARG A 45 18.36 -1.71 -2.06
N LYS A 46 19.04 -0.79 -1.37
CA LYS A 46 19.04 -0.70 0.11
C LYS A 46 17.62 -0.44 0.63
N ARG A 47 16.89 0.50 0.03
CA ARG A 47 15.49 0.82 0.37
C ARG A 47 14.58 -0.39 0.19
N LYS A 48 14.67 -1.10 -0.94
CA LYS A 48 13.88 -2.31 -1.22
C LYS A 48 14.14 -3.41 -0.19
N ALA A 49 15.40 -3.64 0.19
CA ALA A 49 15.76 -4.63 1.20
C ALA A 49 15.23 -4.27 2.59
N ALA A 50 15.32 -3.00 2.98
CA ALA A 50 14.77 -2.51 4.25
C ALA A 50 13.24 -2.66 4.32
N GLU A 51 12.54 -2.33 3.23
CA GLU A 51 11.09 -2.46 3.12
C GLU A 51 10.65 -3.94 3.26
N ALA A 52 11.36 -4.86 2.59
CA ALA A 52 11.10 -6.30 2.70
C ALA A 52 11.28 -6.82 4.14
N LYS A 53 12.39 -6.47 4.81
CA LYS A 53 12.63 -6.83 6.21
C LYS A 53 11.54 -6.28 7.13
N ARG A 54 11.10 -5.02 6.93
CA ARG A 54 10.00 -4.42 7.70
C ARG A 54 8.68 -5.18 7.50
N LYS A 55 8.37 -5.58 6.26
CA LYS A 55 7.17 -6.37 5.93
C LYS A 55 7.20 -7.75 6.59
N GLN A 56 8.35 -8.42 6.60
CA GLN A 56 8.54 -9.70 7.28
C GLN A 56 8.32 -9.59 8.79
N ARG A 57 8.95 -8.60 9.45
CA ARG A 57 8.74 -8.34 10.88
C ARG A 57 7.27 -8.09 11.22
N ARG A 58 6.58 -7.26 10.43
CA ARG A 58 5.12 -7.04 10.61
C ARG A 58 4.30 -8.32 10.48
N ARG A 59 4.64 -9.22 9.55
CA ARG A 59 3.95 -10.52 9.41
C ARG A 59 4.18 -11.41 10.63
N GLN A 60 5.42 -11.51 11.11
CA GLN A 60 5.75 -12.29 12.30
C GLN A 60 5.02 -11.78 13.55
N LEU A 61 5.01 -10.45 13.77
CA LEU A 61 4.26 -9.84 14.87
C LEU A 61 2.76 -10.14 14.81
N LYS A 62 2.16 -10.07 13.61
CA LYS A 62 0.75 -10.43 13.42
C LYS A 62 0.46 -11.89 13.76
N LEU A 63 1.35 -12.80 13.37
CA LEU A 63 1.24 -14.23 13.71
C LEU A 63 1.34 -14.43 15.22
N LEU A 64 2.34 -13.83 15.86
CA LEU A 64 2.54 -13.91 17.31
C LEU A 64 1.30 -13.40 18.07
N ASN A 65 0.77 -12.25 17.68
CA ASN A 65 -0.43 -11.68 18.29
C ASN A 65 -1.67 -12.56 18.06
N ARG A 66 -1.76 -13.28 16.93
CA ARG A 66 -2.83 -14.25 16.68
C ARG A 66 -2.72 -15.45 17.62
N PHE A 67 -1.51 -15.96 17.86
CA PHE A 67 -1.29 -17.06 18.80
C PHE A 67 -1.58 -16.64 20.25
N LYS A 68 -1.16 -15.44 20.66
CA LYS A 68 -1.45 -14.90 22.00
C LYS A 68 -2.94 -14.68 22.26
N ARG A 69 -3.74 -14.37 21.23
CA ARG A 69 -5.19 -14.20 21.34
C ARG A 69 -5.97 -15.53 21.44
N LYS A 70 -5.34 -16.65 21.12
CA LYS A 70 -5.97 -17.99 21.11
C LYS A 70 -5.70 -18.79 22.39
N ARG A 71 -4.78 -18.32 23.23
CA ARG A 71 -4.56 -18.77 24.60
C ARG A 71 -5.36 -17.88 25.54
#